data_AF-A0A0S6URZ6-F1
#
_entry.id   AF-A0A0S6URZ6-F1
#
_cell.length_a   1.000
_cell.length_b   1.000
_cell.length_c   1.000
_cell.angle_alpha   90.00
_cell.angle_beta   90.00
_cell.angle_gamma   90.00
#
_symmetry.space_group_name_H-M   'P 1'
#
loop_
_entity.id
_entity.type
_entity.pdbx_description
1 polymer ?
#
loop_
_entity_poly.entity_id
_entity_poly.type
_entity_poly.pdbx_seq_one_letter_code
_entity_poly.pdbx_strand_id
1 'polypeptide(L)'
;MKYRLHHLIFSFLLAGTSGALAEEQPREVARSIAPAEIVLYIQSDLKRTDFVQPLVCALRRVLTAPVSVQALDLPLGSELLATPTQLEATKVADRFIQRTANEGNAPSFKYLLVPFDLKVDAWNWRYAFSVSFGDETTSYHVGVVSTARIVAGNWWLQSPWDHEITAARAYKLILKSIAYRTGHRGTGACILATPLSLEELDRKSSEFCPDDRAALVAAGVLKEKEQQSDPGCMNVKPRSLPALVVTARRALDDWWGTLR
;
A
#
# COMPACT_ATOMS: atom_id res chain seq x y z
N MET A 1 -3.70 7.23 -49.34
CA MET A 1 -4.81 7.77 -50.16
C MET A 1 -5.38 9.01 -49.47
N LYS A 2 -5.94 9.98 -50.20
CA LYS A 2 -6.40 11.29 -49.69
C LYS A 2 -7.92 11.42 -49.82
N TYR A 3 -8.61 11.81 -48.76
CA TYR A 3 -9.87 12.58 -48.80
C TYR A 3 -9.84 13.56 -47.61
N ARG A 4 -9.48 14.83 -47.81
CA ARG A 4 -10.27 15.98 -48.32
C ARG A 4 -11.23 16.58 -47.28
N LEU A 5 -10.72 17.65 -46.68
CA LEU A 5 -11.43 18.71 -45.95
C LEU A 5 -12.17 19.65 -46.92
N HIS A 6 -13.38 20.11 -46.56
CA HIS A 6 -14.00 21.43 -46.80
C HIS A 6 -15.43 21.36 -46.19
N HIS A 7 -15.87 22.28 -45.33
CA HIS A 7 -16.25 23.63 -45.74
C HIS A 7 -15.86 24.79 -44.79
N LEU A 8 -15.46 25.86 -45.48
CA LEU A 8 -15.25 27.28 -45.13
C LEU A 8 -16.55 28.06 -45.49
N ILE A 9 -17.02 29.20 -44.90
CA ILE A 9 -16.59 30.24 -43.92
C ILE A 9 -17.88 30.80 -43.22
N PHE A 10 -17.87 31.28 -41.96
CA PHE A 10 -18.27 32.68 -41.58
C PHE A 10 -18.27 33.01 -40.06
N SER A 11 -17.56 34.10 -39.74
CA SER A 11 -17.44 34.69 -38.41
C SER A 11 -18.58 35.65 -38.09
N PHE A 12 -18.91 35.81 -36.81
CA PHE A 12 -19.40 37.10 -36.30
C PHE A 12 -18.70 37.47 -34.99
N LEU A 13 -18.09 38.65 -34.99
CA LEU A 13 -17.63 39.33 -33.78
C LEU A 13 -18.83 39.98 -33.10
N LEU A 14 -19.06 39.66 -31.84
CA LEU A 14 -19.83 40.52 -30.93
C LEU A 14 -19.03 40.70 -29.65
N ALA A 15 -18.48 41.91 -29.49
CA ALA A 15 -17.94 42.35 -28.22
C ALA A 15 -19.09 42.61 -27.25
N GLY A 16 -19.24 41.77 -26.23
CA GLY A 16 -20.20 41.93 -25.16
C GLY A 16 -19.50 41.90 -23.81
N THR A 17 -19.20 43.07 -23.25
CA THR A 17 -18.73 43.20 -21.87
C THR A 17 -19.89 42.93 -20.92
N SER A 18 -20.09 41.66 -20.57
CA SER A 18 -20.97 41.25 -19.48
C SER A 18 -20.11 40.56 -18.42
N GLY A 19 -19.99 41.20 -17.26
CA GLY A 19 -19.38 40.61 -16.08
C GLY A 19 -20.23 39.48 -15.54
N ALA A 20 -20.14 38.30 -16.16
CA ALA A 20 -20.61 37.07 -15.55
C ALA A 20 -19.69 36.77 -14.37
N LEU A 21 -20.24 36.83 -13.16
CA LEU A 21 -19.63 36.20 -12.00
C LEU A 21 -19.39 34.74 -12.39
N ALA A 22 -18.12 34.34 -12.43
CA ALA A 22 -17.79 32.93 -12.48
C ALA A 22 -18.25 32.34 -11.15
N GLU A 23 -19.44 31.73 -11.14
CA GLU A 23 -19.76 30.72 -10.14
C GLU A 23 -18.67 29.67 -10.26
N GLU A 24 -17.78 29.68 -9.28
CA GLU A 24 -16.78 28.65 -9.07
C GLU A 24 -17.56 27.39 -8.72
N GLN A 25 -17.94 26.62 -9.77
CA GLN A 25 -18.62 25.34 -9.62
C GLN A 25 -17.85 24.57 -8.55
N PRO A 26 -18.50 24.14 -7.45
CA PRO A 26 -17.83 23.35 -6.44
C PRO A 26 -17.16 22.19 -7.16
N ARG A 27 -15.82 22.13 -7.11
CA ARG A 27 -15.10 20.94 -7.57
C ARG A 27 -15.76 19.77 -6.88
N GLU A 28 -16.40 18.90 -7.66
CA GLU A 28 -17.05 17.73 -7.13
C GLU A 28 -15.99 16.98 -6.34
N VAL A 29 -16.12 17.01 -5.01
CA VAL A 29 -15.10 16.46 -4.12
C VAL A 29 -15.13 14.97 -4.37
N ALA A 30 -14.12 14.49 -5.10
CA ALA A 30 -14.02 13.11 -5.56
C ALA A 30 -14.38 12.19 -4.39
N ARG A 31 -15.53 11.50 -4.52
CA ARG A 31 -16.12 10.76 -3.40
C ARG A 31 -15.08 9.77 -2.90
N SER A 32 -14.71 9.91 -1.62
CA SER A 32 -13.75 8.99 -1.01
C SER A 32 -14.34 7.57 -1.05
N ILE A 33 -13.68 6.69 -1.82
CA ILE A 33 -14.14 5.32 -1.99
C ILE A 33 -13.62 4.50 -0.81
N ALA A 34 -14.44 4.38 0.23
CA ALA A 34 -14.20 3.42 1.29
C ALA A 34 -14.33 1.98 0.71
N PRO A 35 -13.36 1.08 0.93
CA PRO A 35 -13.45 -0.30 0.47
C PRO A 35 -14.60 -1.04 1.14
N ALA A 36 -15.32 -1.86 0.37
CA ALA A 36 -16.29 -2.82 0.90
C ALA A 36 -15.59 -3.97 1.63
N GLU A 37 -14.37 -4.32 1.22
CA GLU A 37 -13.52 -5.34 1.86
C GLU A 37 -12.04 -5.12 1.52
N ILE A 38 -11.16 -5.60 2.40
CA ILE A 38 -9.73 -5.78 2.13
C ILE A 38 -9.44 -7.27 2.01
N VAL A 39 -8.74 -7.68 0.96
CA VAL A 39 -8.32 -9.07 0.75
C VAL A 39 -6.81 -9.17 0.70
N LEU A 40 -6.21 -9.92 1.63
CA LEU A 40 -4.77 -10.23 1.61
C LEU A 40 -4.55 -11.58 0.91
N TYR A 41 -3.95 -11.55 -0.27
CA TYR A 41 -3.54 -12.74 -1.00
C TYR A 41 -2.10 -13.10 -0.63
N ILE A 42 -1.90 -14.31 -0.13
CA ILE A 42 -0.60 -14.87 0.25
C ILE A 42 -0.09 -15.73 -0.91
N GLN A 43 1.01 -15.34 -1.54
CA GLN A 43 1.58 -16.11 -2.65
C GLN A 43 2.17 -17.44 -2.16
N SER A 44 1.96 -18.51 -2.93
CA SER A 44 2.28 -19.91 -2.61
C SER A 44 3.74 -20.21 -2.24
N ASP A 45 4.70 -19.39 -2.67
CA ASP A 45 6.12 -19.52 -2.32
C ASP A 45 6.54 -18.77 -1.05
N LEU A 46 5.66 -17.97 -0.44
CA LEU A 46 5.97 -17.26 0.79
C LEU A 46 6.04 -18.24 1.98
N LYS A 47 7.24 -18.73 2.30
CA LYS A 47 7.43 -19.78 3.33
C LYS A 47 7.30 -19.30 4.78
N ARG A 48 7.51 -18.00 5.04
CA ARG A 48 7.30 -17.39 6.38
C ARG A 48 5.98 -16.63 6.38
N THR A 49 4.99 -17.14 7.10
CA THR A 49 3.61 -16.58 7.18
C THR A 49 3.14 -16.33 8.62
N ASP A 50 4.02 -16.56 9.59
CA ASP A 50 3.86 -16.24 11.03
C ASP A 50 3.40 -14.79 11.27
N PHE A 51 3.84 -13.85 10.44
CA PHE A 51 3.45 -12.44 10.51
C PHE A 51 2.04 -12.13 9.99
N VAL A 52 1.40 -13.03 9.24
CA VAL A 52 0.13 -12.74 8.53
C VAL A 52 -1.02 -12.51 9.51
N GLN A 53 -1.16 -13.34 10.55
CA GLN A 53 -2.23 -13.17 11.53
C GLN A 53 -2.10 -11.89 12.38
N PRO A 54 -0.91 -11.53 12.91
CA PRO A 54 -0.70 -10.21 13.52
C PRO A 54 -1.03 -9.03 12.58
N LEU A 55 -0.70 -9.14 11.28
CA LEU A 55 -1.03 -8.12 10.28
C LEU A 55 -2.54 -7.97 10.08
N VAL A 56 -3.26 -9.09 9.91
CA VAL A 56 -4.73 -9.11 9.76
C VAL A 56 -5.40 -8.53 11.00
N CYS A 57 -4.93 -8.93 12.19
CA CYS A 57 -5.38 -8.37 13.46
C CYS A 57 -5.22 -6.84 13.48
N ALA A 58 -4.02 -6.32 13.19
CA ALA A 58 -3.75 -4.89 13.22
C ALA A 58 -4.66 -4.10 12.26
N LEU A 59 -4.85 -4.61 11.04
CA LEU A 59 -5.74 -4.01 10.05
C LEU A 59 -7.21 -4.02 10.51
N ARG A 60 -7.72 -5.15 11.02
CA ARG A 60 -9.10 -5.27 11.53
C ARG A 60 -9.40 -4.33 12.70
N ARG A 61 -8.40 -4.01 13.53
CA ARG A 61 -8.59 -3.10 14.68
C ARG A 61 -8.83 -1.65 14.25
N VAL A 62 -8.29 -1.21 13.11
CA VAL A 62 -8.32 0.19 12.66
C VAL A 62 -9.23 0.45 11.47
N LEU A 63 -9.39 -0.51 10.56
CA LEU A 63 -10.23 -0.37 9.36
C LEU A 63 -11.70 -0.66 9.67
N THR A 64 -12.60 0.09 9.04
CA THR A 64 -14.04 -0.21 9.03
C THR A 64 -14.34 -1.43 8.17
N ALA A 65 -13.68 -1.53 7.01
CA ALA A 65 -13.84 -2.62 6.07
C ALA A 65 -13.39 -3.97 6.67
N PRO A 66 -14.11 -5.08 6.44
CA PRO A 66 -13.68 -6.42 6.81
C PRO A 66 -12.36 -6.77 6.10
N VAL A 67 -11.48 -7.49 6.79
CA VAL A 67 -10.20 -7.97 6.25
C VAL A 67 -10.24 -9.50 6.17
N SER A 68 -10.05 -10.04 4.98
CA SER A 68 -9.93 -11.48 4.70
C SER A 68 -8.53 -11.86 4.24
N VAL A 69 -8.20 -13.15 4.29
CA VAL A 69 -6.96 -13.73 3.79
C VAL A 69 -7.28 -14.87 2.85
N GLN A 70 -6.57 -14.96 1.73
CA GLN A 70 -6.67 -16.06 0.78
C GLN A 70 -5.26 -16.51 0.39
N ALA A 71 -5.07 -17.80 0.13
CA ALA A 71 -3.89 -18.26 -0.58
C ALA A 71 -4.07 -17.98 -2.08
N LEU A 72 -3.01 -17.54 -2.76
CA LEU A 72 -3.00 -17.40 -4.20
C LEU A 72 -1.83 -18.16 -4.80
N ASP A 73 -2.15 -19.17 -5.61
CA ASP A 73 -1.17 -19.70 -6.54
C ASP A 73 -1.12 -18.79 -7.78
N LEU A 74 -0.03 -18.04 -7.87
CA LEU A 74 0.26 -17.11 -8.95
C LEU A 74 1.69 -17.39 -9.43
N PRO A 75 1.88 -17.99 -10.61
CA PRO A 75 3.21 -18.21 -11.16
C PRO A 75 3.92 -16.87 -11.39
N LEU A 76 5.06 -16.67 -10.72
CA LEU A 76 5.91 -15.49 -10.85
C LEU A 76 7.24 -15.88 -11.50
N GLY A 77 7.21 -16.08 -12.82
CA GLY A 77 8.34 -16.58 -13.62
C GLY A 77 9.34 -15.50 -14.06
N SER A 78 10.36 -15.94 -14.80
CA SER A 78 11.46 -15.08 -15.27
C SER A 78 11.03 -13.99 -16.25
N GLU A 79 9.91 -14.16 -16.95
CA GLU A 79 9.30 -13.16 -17.83
C GLU A 79 8.83 -11.89 -17.08
N LEU A 80 8.56 -12.02 -15.78
CA LEU A 80 8.19 -10.92 -14.90
C LEU A 80 9.40 -10.16 -14.33
N LEU A 81 10.64 -10.61 -14.57
CA LEU A 81 11.82 -9.93 -14.04
C LEU A 81 12.02 -8.54 -14.67
N ALA A 82 12.53 -7.62 -13.83
CA ALA A 82 13.16 -6.35 -14.23
C ALA A 82 14.70 -6.47 -14.20
N THR A 83 15.22 -7.27 -13.26
CA THR A 83 16.64 -7.61 -13.14
C THR A 83 16.75 -9.09 -12.78
N PRO A 84 17.93 -9.75 -12.85
CA PRO A 84 18.08 -11.16 -12.51
C PRO A 84 17.61 -11.57 -11.11
N THR A 85 17.38 -10.62 -10.20
CA THR A 85 16.98 -10.87 -8.80
C THR A 85 15.73 -10.09 -8.36
N GLN A 86 15.10 -9.30 -9.24
CA GLN A 86 13.96 -8.44 -8.91
C GLN A 86 12.85 -8.56 -9.96
N LEU A 87 11.61 -8.75 -9.49
CA LEU A 87 10.43 -8.70 -10.35
C LEU A 87 10.07 -7.24 -10.69
N GLU A 88 9.61 -7.01 -11.92
CA GLU A 88 9.00 -5.75 -12.31
C GLU A 88 7.58 -5.69 -11.72
N ALA A 89 7.34 -4.69 -10.88
CA ALA A 89 6.18 -4.68 -10.01
C ALA A 89 4.86 -4.36 -10.74
N THR A 90 4.92 -3.70 -11.89
CA THR A 90 3.79 -3.45 -12.79
C THR A 90 3.35 -4.74 -13.46
N LYS A 91 4.27 -5.52 -14.06
CA LYS A 91 3.98 -6.83 -14.65
C LYS A 91 3.37 -7.81 -13.64
N VAL A 92 3.87 -7.80 -12.39
CA VAL A 92 3.31 -8.60 -11.30
C VAL A 92 1.89 -8.16 -10.96
N ALA A 93 1.64 -6.85 -10.89
CA ALA A 93 0.30 -6.31 -10.62
C ALA A 93 -0.68 -6.59 -11.75
N ASP A 94 -0.29 -6.45 -13.02
CA ASP A 94 -1.13 -6.76 -14.18
C ASP A 94 -1.60 -8.21 -14.16
N ARG A 95 -0.68 -9.16 -13.88
CA ARG A 95 -1.03 -10.58 -13.75
C ARG A 95 -1.92 -10.86 -12.54
N PHE A 96 -1.70 -10.15 -11.42
CA PHE A 96 -2.55 -10.25 -10.23
C PHE A 96 -3.97 -9.69 -10.44
N ILE A 97 -4.11 -8.57 -11.16
CA ILE A 97 -5.40 -8.01 -11.59
C ILE A 97 -6.14 -9.03 -12.46
N GLN A 98 -5.49 -9.56 -13.49
CA GLN A 98 -6.08 -10.56 -14.39
C GLN A 98 -6.53 -11.82 -13.62
N ARG A 99 -5.67 -12.34 -12.72
CA ARG A 99 -5.97 -13.54 -11.94
C ARG A 99 -7.16 -13.35 -10.98
N THR A 100 -7.35 -12.16 -10.42
CA THR A 100 -8.36 -11.88 -9.39
C THR A 100 -9.56 -11.07 -9.91
N ALA A 101 -9.68 -10.86 -11.22
CA ALA A 101 -10.68 -9.98 -11.84
C ALA A 101 -12.15 -10.34 -11.45
N ASN A 102 -12.42 -11.62 -11.25
CA ASN A 102 -13.76 -12.15 -10.91
C ASN A 102 -13.92 -12.49 -9.41
N GLU A 103 -12.97 -12.11 -8.56
CA GLU A 103 -12.95 -12.46 -7.13
C GLU A 103 -13.27 -11.24 -6.25
N GLY A 104 -14.01 -11.44 -5.15
CA GLY A 104 -14.34 -10.39 -4.18
C GLY A 104 -15.50 -9.48 -4.57
N ASN A 105 -15.91 -8.62 -3.63
CA ASN A 105 -16.99 -7.66 -3.80
C ASN A 105 -16.46 -6.33 -4.34
N ALA A 106 -17.20 -5.64 -5.23
CA ALA A 106 -16.82 -4.29 -5.66
C ALA A 106 -17.36 -3.24 -4.67
N PRO A 107 -16.56 -2.23 -4.22
CA PRO A 107 -15.13 -2.05 -4.44
C PRO A 107 -14.26 -2.75 -3.38
N SER A 108 -13.45 -3.74 -3.78
CA SER A 108 -12.49 -4.44 -2.93
C SER A 108 -11.08 -3.91 -3.15
N PHE A 109 -10.30 -3.79 -2.08
CA PHE A 109 -8.87 -3.49 -2.16
C PHE A 109 -8.10 -4.80 -1.92
N LYS A 110 -7.32 -5.24 -2.92
CA LYS A 110 -6.65 -6.54 -2.93
C LYS A 110 -5.14 -6.35 -2.78
N TYR A 111 -4.50 -7.05 -1.85
CA TYR A 111 -3.06 -6.93 -1.60
C TYR A 111 -2.38 -8.29 -1.74
N LEU A 112 -1.46 -8.42 -2.70
CA LEU A 112 -0.63 -9.60 -2.88
C LEU A 112 0.67 -9.47 -2.07
N LEU A 113 0.96 -10.44 -1.20
CA LEU A 113 2.21 -10.54 -0.47
C LEU A 113 3.13 -11.55 -1.15
N VAL A 114 4.32 -11.11 -1.60
CA VAL A 114 5.26 -11.91 -2.39
C VAL A 114 6.63 -12.06 -1.71
N PRO A 115 7.32 -13.22 -1.82
CA PRO A 115 8.66 -13.43 -1.27
C PRO A 115 9.79 -12.78 -2.08
N PHE A 116 9.48 -12.13 -3.21
CA PHE A 116 10.44 -11.60 -4.17
C PHE A 116 10.68 -10.11 -3.98
N ASP A 117 11.89 -9.65 -4.28
CA ASP A 117 12.22 -8.21 -4.33
C ASP A 117 11.57 -7.56 -5.55
N LEU A 118 11.11 -6.32 -5.41
CA LEU A 118 10.37 -5.60 -6.44
C LEU A 118 11.18 -4.41 -6.96
N LYS A 119 11.06 -4.14 -8.26
CA LYS A 119 11.56 -2.94 -8.92
C LYS A 119 10.43 -2.27 -9.70
N VAL A 120 10.44 -0.94 -9.75
CA VAL A 120 9.63 -0.15 -10.68
C VAL A 120 10.60 0.64 -11.55
N ASP A 121 10.67 0.29 -12.83
CA ASP A 121 11.68 0.87 -13.72
C ASP A 121 11.50 2.39 -13.90
N ALA A 122 10.24 2.86 -13.89
CA ALA A 122 9.89 4.28 -14.02
C ALA A 122 10.33 5.16 -12.83
N TRP A 123 10.66 4.60 -11.66
CA TRP A 123 10.91 5.40 -10.44
C TRP A 123 12.39 5.62 -10.12
N ASN A 124 13.31 5.01 -10.88
CA ASN A 124 14.76 5.01 -10.61
C ASN A 124 15.14 4.61 -9.17
N TRP A 125 14.26 3.86 -8.47
CA TRP A 125 14.53 3.32 -7.14
C TRP A 125 15.30 2.01 -7.23
N ARG A 126 16.13 1.74 -6.21
CA ARG A 126 16.89 0.49 -6.11
C ARG A 126 15.97 -0.73 -5.92
N TYR A 127 14.87 -0.53 -5.20
CA TYR A 127 13.81 -1.52 -4.95
C TYR A 127 12.54 -0.79 -4.50
N ALA A 128 11.41 -1.51 -4.43
CA ALA A 128 10.16 -1.03 -3.84
C ALA A 128 9.68 -2.00 -2.75
N PHE A 129 9.37 -1.50 -1.55
CA PHE A 129 8.73 -2.33 -0.51
C PHE A 129 7.30 -2.72 -0.88
N SER A 130 6.58 -1.79 -1.52
CA SER A 130 5.23 -2.02 -2.00
C SER A 130 4.91 -1.08 -3.15
N VAL A 131 4.08 -1.55 -4.06
CA VAL A 131 3.44 -0.73 -5.11
C VAL A 131 1.92 -0.87 -5.00
N SER A 132 1.17 0.04 -5.60
CA SER A 132 -0.29 -0.09 -5.70
C SER A 132 -0.81 0.61 -6.94
N PHE A 133 -1.87 0.07 -7.52
CA PHE A 133 -2.48 0.46 -8.79
C PHE A 133 -4.01 0.54 -8.65
N GLY A 134 -4.67 1.14 -9.65
CA GLY A 134 -6.07 1.55 -9.58
C GLY A 134 -6.24 2.90 -8.89
N ASP A 135 -7.28 3.64 -9.27
CA ASP A 135 -7.68 4.95 -8.77
C ASP A 135 -9.22 5.04 -8.71
N GLU A 136 -9.75 6.21 -8.37
CA GLU A 136 -11.19 6.47 -8.26
C GLU A 136 -12.01 6.17 -9.54
N THR A 137 -11.37 6.02 -10.70
CA THR A 137 -12.02 5.67 -11.97
C THR A 137 -11.99 4.19 -12.30
N THR A 138 -11.17 3.39 -11.60
CA THR A 138 -11.01 1.95 -11.85
C THR A 138 -11.89 1.11 -10.93
N SER A 139 -12.43 0.00 -11.44
CA SER A 139 -13.25 -0.94 -10.66
C SER A 139 -12.46 -1.83 -9.68
N TYR A 140 -11.14 -1.63 -9.57
CA TYR A 140 -10.24 -2.43 -8.75
C TYR A 140 -9.18 -1.55 -8.09
N HIS A 141 -8.78 -1.89 -6.88
CA HIS A 141 -7.53 -1.41 -6.30
C HIS A 141 -6.67 -2.60 -5.94
N VAL A 142 -5.44 -2.61 -6.44
CA VAL A 142 -4.47 -3.67 -6.15
C VAL A 142 -3.21 -3.10 -5.51
N GLY A 143 -2.65 -3.82 -4.55
CA GLY A 143 -1.31 -3.60 -4.02
C GLY A 143 -0.46 -4.85 -4.16
N VAL A 144 0.84 -4.68 -4.35
CA VAL A 144 1.83 -5.76 -4.24
C VAL A 144 2.83 -5.35 -3.17
N VAL A 145 3.05 -6.20 -2.17
CA VAL A 145 3.95 -5.97 -1.03
C VAL A 145 5.05 -7.01 -1.06
N SER A 146 6.29 -6.56 -1.21
CA SER A 146 7.48 -7.41 -1.12
C SER A 146 7.78 -7.73 0.33
N THR A 147 7.87 -9.01 0.68
CA THR A 147 8.36 -9.45 1.99
C THR A 147 9.89 -9.51 2.04
N ALA A 148 10.56 -9.62 0.88
CA ALA A 148 12.00 -9.86 0.71
C ALA A 148 12.92 -8.89 1.47
N ARG A 149 12.45 -7.66 1.73
CA ARG A 149 13.20 -6.61 2.45
C ARG A 149 12.54 -6.13 3.74
N ILE A 150 11.35 -6.63 4.11
CA ILE A 150 10.64 -6.25 5.34
C ILE A 150 10.55 -7.37 6.37
N VAL A 151 10.82 -8.61 5.99
CA VAL A 151 10.94 -9.73 6.93
C VAL A 151 12.04 -9.42 7.96
N ALA A 152 11.69 -9.57 9.24
CA ALA A 152 12.62 -9.44 10.34
C ALA A 152 13.25 -10.79 10.72
N GLY A 153 14.38 -10.71 11.42
CA GLY A 153 15.21 -11.86 11.74
C GLY A 153 16.06 -12.31 10.57
N ASN A 154 17.28 -12.74 10.89
CA ASN A 154 18.03 -13.61 10.00
C ASN A 154 17.60 -15.06 10.27
N TRP A 155 17.80 -15.96 9.31
CA TRP A 155 17.32 -17.35 9.42
C TRP A 155 18.04 -18.20 10.48
N TRP A 156 19.15 -17.70 11.03
CA TRP A 156 19.96 -18.36 12.07
C TRP A 156 19.57 -17.96 13.50
N LEU A 157 19.06 -16.73 13.68
CA LEU A 157 18.77 -16.09 14.97
C LEU A 157 17.40 -15.41 14.90
N GLN A 158 16.37 -16.25 14.97
CA GLN A 158 14.97 -15.84 15.08
C GLN A 158 14.71 -15.21 16.45
N SER A 159 14.23 -13.98 16.47
CA SER A 159 13.66 -13.32 17.63
C SER A 159 12.20 -13.76 17.78
N PRO A 160 11.67 -13.97 19.01
CA PRO A 160 10.25 -14.19 19.21
C PRO A 160 9.38 -13.02 18.69
N TRP A 161 9.97 -11.85 18.42
CA TRP A 161 9.28 -10.65 17.93
C TRP A 161 9.34 -10.45 16.40
N ASP A 162 10.04 -11.31 15.64
CA ASP A 162 10.27 -11.09 14.20
C ASP A 162 8.97 -11.06 13.37
N HIS A 163 7.99 -11.87 13.77
CA HIS A 163 6.68 -11.90 13.13
C HIS A 163 5.91 -10.59 13.36
N GLU A 164 5.95 -10.02 14.57
CA GLU A 164 5.34 -8.72 14.89
C GLU A 164 6.01 -7.57 14.12
N ILE A 165 7.34 -7.57 14.03
CA ILE A 165 8.09 -6.54 13.28
C ILE A 165 7.73 -6.59 11.79
N THR A 166 7.71 -7.80 11.21
CA THR A 166 7.33 -8.01 9.80
C THR A 166 5.90 -7.56 9.54
N ALA A 167 4.97 -7.89 10.46
CA ALA A 167 3.58 -7.47 10.39
C ALA A 167 3.43 -5.95 10.47
N ALA A 168 4.11 -5.29 11.42
CA ALA A 168 4.08 -3.84 11.57
C ALA A 168 4.63 -3.10 10.33
N ARG A 169 5.68 -3.63 9.70
CA ARG A 169 6.22 -3.11 8.43
C ARG A 169 5.21 -3.25 7.28
N ALA A 170 4.62 -4.44 7.11
CA ALA A 170 3.59 -4.68 6.09
C ALA A 170 2.34 -3.81 6.31
N TYR A 171 1.88 -3.68 7.56
CA TYR A 171 0.77 -2.83 7.98
C TYR A 171 1.00 -1.36 7.58
N LYS A 172 2.19 -0.81 7.85
CA LYS A 172 2.56 0.58 7.46
C LYS A 172 2.52 0.83 5.95
N LEU A 173 2.77 -0.20 5.13
CA LEU A 173 2.75 -0.10 3.67
C LEU A 173 1.32 -0.22 3.12
N ILE A 174 0.57 -1.22 3.60
CA ILE A 174 -0.82 -1.47 3.21
C ILE A 174 -1.72 -0.32 3.63
N LEU A 175 -1.67 0.12 4.88
CA LEU A 175 -2.57 1.15 5.40
C LEU A 175 -2.31 2.53 4.77
N LYS A 176 -1.06 2.82 4.42
CA LYS A 176 -0.71 3.98 3.58
C LYS A 176 -1.32 3.88 2.18
N SER A 177 -1.24 2.71 1.56
CA SER A 177 -1.84 2.45 0.24
C SER A 177 -3.35 2.65 0.28
N ILE A 178 -4.04 2.09 1.28
CA ILE A 178 -5.49 2.26 1.48
C ILE A 178 -5.85 3.75 1.50
N ALA A 179 -5.18 4.56 2.33
CA ALA A 179 -5.44 6.00 2.43
C ALA A 179 -5.26 6.74 1.10
N TYR A 180 -4.16 6.50 0.37
CA TYR A 180 -3.96 7.12 -0.95
C TYR A 180 -5.01 6.68 -1.98
N ARG A 181 -5.51 5.44 -1.90
CA ARG A 181 -6.51 4.90 -2.82
C ARG A 181 -7.95 5.30 -2.48
N THR A 182 -8.21 5.72 -1.25
CA THR A 182 -9.48 6.40 -0.88
C THR A 182 -9.46 7.90 -1.23
N GLY A 183 -8.47 8.37 -2.02
CA GLY A 183 -8.29 9.78 -2.41
C GLY A 183 -7.53 10.65 -1.40
N HIS A 184 -7.23 10.13 -0.19
CA HIS A 184 -6.61 10.92 0.87
C HIS A 184 -5.10 11.11 0.67
N ARG A 185 -4.68 12.28 0.19
CA ARG A 185 -3.26 12.60 -0.03
C ARG A 185 -2.51 13.01 1.23
N GLY A 186 -3.21 13.63 2.18
CA GLY A 186 -2.66 14.03 3.48
C GLY A 186 -1.39 14.90 3.42
N THR A 187 -0.65 14.93 4.53
CA THR A 187 0.57 15.75 4.68
C THR A 187 1.87 15.08 4.22
N GLY A 188 1.82 13.77 3.91
CA GLY A 188 3.03 12.97 3.69
C GLY A 188 3.86 12.71 4.96
N ALA A 189 3.35 13.02 6.14
CA ALA A 189 3.98 12.71 7.44
C ALA A 189 3.37 11.45 8.09
N CYS A 190 3.79 11.13 9.32
CA CYS A 190 3.31 9.96 10.09
C CYS A 190 3.32 8.65 9.26
N ILE A 191 2.24 7.87 9.25
CA ILE A 191 2.13 6.66 8.39
C ILE A 191 2.04 6.96 6.89
N LEU A 192 1.75 8.19 6.45
CA LEU A 192 1.74 8.55 5.03
C LEU A 192 3.15 8.79 4.46
N ALA A 193 4.17 8.95 5.30
CA ALA A 193 5.56 9.09 4.88
C ALA A 193 6.01 7.99 3.89
N THR A 194 6.80 8.36 2.88
CA THR A 194 7.41 7.42 1.91
C THR A 194 8.79 7.01 2.40
N PRO A 195 8.96 5.77 2.91
CA PRO A 195 10.28 5.29 3.31
C PRO A 195 11.09 4.91 2.07
N LEU A 196 12.32 5.43 1.98
CA LEU A 196 13.31 5.06 0.96
C LEU A 196 14.26 3.97 1.46
N SER A 197 14.19 3.65 2.75
CA SER A 197 15.01 2.64 3.44
C SER A 197 14.20 1.85 4.47
N LEU A 198 14.72 0.70 4.91
CA LEU A 198 14.08 -0.11 5.95
C LEU A 198 14.08 0.62 7.31
N GLU A 199 15.16 1.35 7.59
CA GLU A 199 15.29 2.21 8.76
C GLU A 199 14.23 3.32 8.79
N GLU A 200 13.92 3.94 7.66
CA GLU A 200 12.79 4.89 7.57
C GLU A 200 11.43 4.21 7.73
N LEU A 201 11.24 3.00 7.20
CA LEU A 201 10.01 2.21 7.38
C LEU A 201 9.80 1.81 8.84
N ASP A 202 10.86 1.50 9.57
CA ASP A 202 10.80 1.22 11.01
C ASP A 202 10.56 2.49 11.83
N ARG A 203 11.25 3.59 11.50
CA ARG A 203 11.17 4.88 12.22
C ARG A 203 9.87 5.65 12.01
N LYS A 204 9.24 5.58 10.84
CA LYS A 204 7.95 6.26 10.60
C LYS A 204 6.85 5.74 11.53
N SER A 205 5.84 6.58 11.79
CA SER A 205 4.72 6.19 12.66
C SER A 205 3.90 5.04 12.05
N SER A 206 3.30 4.23 12.93
CA SER A 206 2.22 3.29 12.62
C SER A 206 0.83 3.96 12.68
N GLU A 207 0.77 5.24 13.01
CA GLU A 207 -0.46 6.02 13.15
C GLU A 207 -0.54 7.10 12.07
N PHE A 208 -1.77 7.49 11.73
CA PHE A 208 -2.03 8.71 10.96
C PHE A 208 -1.78 9.95 11.82
N CYS A 209 -1.40 11.08 11.21
CA CYS A 209 -1.42 12.35 11.92
C CYS A 209 -2.90 12.69 12.29
N PRO A 210 -3.17 13.50 13.32
CA PRO A 210 -4.53 13.71 13.83
C PRO A 210 -5.56 14.09 12.76
N ASP A 211 -5.22 15.05 11.88
CA ASP A 211 -6.10 15.52 10.81
C ASP A 211 -6.30 14.46 9.72
N ASP A 212 -5.23 13.75 9.34
CA ASP A 212 -5.29 12.61 8.40
C ASP A 212 -6.21 11.51 8.96
N ARG A 213 -6.14 11.23 10.27
CA ARG A 213 -7.00 10.26 10.95
C ARG A 213 -8.45 10.72 10.94
N ALA A 214 -8.72 11.99 11.28
CA ALA A 214 -10.06 12.54 11.32
C ALA A 214 -10.74 12.50 9.94
N ALA A 215 -10.01 12.87 8.88
CA ALA A 215 -10.49 12.78 7.51
C ALA A 215 -10.84 11.34 7.10
N LEU A 216 -9.97 10.38 7.39
CA LEU A 216 -10.18 8.97 7.06
C LEU A 216 -11.28 8.28 7.91
N VAL A 217 -11.54 8.76 9.13
CA VAL A 217 -12.71 8.34 9.93
C VAL A 217 -13.99 8.94 9.32
N ALA A 218 -14.00 10.22 8.97
CA ALA A 218 -15.15 10.87 8.34
C ALA A 218 -15.51 10.26 6.97
N ALA A 219 -14.50 9.78 6.23
CA ALA A 219 -14.67 9.02 4.99
C ALA A 219 -15.11 7.56 5.19
N GLY A 220 -15.27 7.10 6.44
CA GLY A 220 -15.67 5.73 6.75
C GLY A 220 -14.58 4.67 6.55
N VAL A 221 -13.34 5.06 6.20
CA VAL A 221 -12.21 4.15 5.97
C VAL A 221 -11.70 3.57 7.29
N LEU A 222 -11.58 4.43 8.32
CA LEU A 222 -11.13 4.08 9.65
C LEU A 222 -12.27 4.05 10.67
N LYS A 223 -12.15 3.16 11.64
CA LYS A 223 -12.98 3.16 12.85
C LYS A 223 -12.66 4.38 13.71
N GLU A 224 -13.70 5.03 14.24
CA GLU A 224 -13.56 6.17 15.16
C GLU A 224 -12.62 5.84 16.34
N LYS A 225 -12.76 4.64 16.90
CA LYS A 225 -11.94 4.08 17.99
C LYS A 225 -11.41 2.71 17.59
N GLU A 226 -10.17 2.39 17.97
CA GLU A 226 -9.61 1.07 17.73
C GLU A 226 -10.41 -0.01 18.49
N GLN A 227 -10.66 -1.14 17.84
CA GLN A 227 -11.30 -2.26 18.51
C GLN A 227 -10.31 -2.89 19.51
N GLN A 228 -10.63 -2.80 20.81
CA GLN A 228 -9.79 -3.31 21.90
C GLN A 228 -10.09 -4.78 22.27
N SER A 229 -11.20 -5.32 21.78
CA SER A 229 -11.77 -6.60 22.23
C SER A 229 -11.93 -7.59 21.08
N ASP A 230 -10.82 -8.22 20.69
CA ASP A 230 -10.83 -9.45 19.90
C ASP A 230 -9.80 -10.42 20.54
N PRO A 231 -10.25 -11.45 21.29
CA PRO A 231 -9.36 -12.28 22.11
C PRO A 231 -8.46 -13.17 21.24
N GLY A 232 -7.18 -12.80 21.16
CA GLY A 232 -6.20 -13.36 20.23
C GLY A 232 -5.52 -12.30 19.36
N CYS A 233 -6.06 -11.08 19.35
CA CYS A 233 -5.53 -9.94 18.62
C CYS A 233 -4.50 -9.20 19.52
N MET A 234 -3.22 -9.58 19.42
CA MET A 234 -2.15 -8.90 20.15
C MET A 234 -2.10 -7.40 19.78
N ASN A 235 -1.89 -6.55 20.78
CA ASN A 235 -1.77 -5.12 20.55
C ASN A 235 -0.49 -4.84 19.74
N VAL A 236 -0.63 -4.49 18.46
CA VAL A 236 0.34 -3.62 17.78
C VAL A 236 0.22 -2.22 18.39
N LYS A 237 0.63 -2.11 19.66
CA LYS A 237 0.81 -0.81 20.33
C LYS A 237 1.83 -0.01 19.53
N PRO A 238 1.76 1.34 19.52
CA PRO A 238 2.65 2.20 18.76
C PRO A 238 4.04 2.26 19.40
N ARG A 239 4.74 1.13 19.42
CA ARG A 239 6.18 1.10 19.46
C ARG A 239 6.64 1.31 18.03
N SER A 240 6.97 2.57 17.71
CA SER A 240 8.28 2.79 17.14
C SER A 240 9.24 1.87 17.89
N LEU A 241 9.82 0.89 17.18
CA LEU A 241 10.64 -0.14 17.83
C LEU A 241 11.64 0.59 18.73
N PRO A 242 11.71 0.28 20.04
CA PRO A 242 12.48 1.09 20.97
C PRO A 242 13.86 1.29 20.36
N ALA A 243 14.36 2.54 20.27
CA ALA A 243 15.57 2.81 19.49
C ALA A 243 16.73 1.88 19.91
N LEU A 244 16.80 1.54 21.20
CA LEU A 244 17.68 0.52 21.76
C LEU A 244 17.56 -0.88 21.13
N VAL A 245 16.37 -1.38 20.79
CA VAL A 245 16.18 -2.69 20.15
C VAL A 245 16.66 -2.66 18.69
N VAL A 246 16.35 -1.58 17.95
CA VAL A 246 16.82 -1.41 16.58
C VAL A 246 18.34 -1.24 16.55
N THR A 247 18.89 -0.38 17.40
CA THR A 247 20.33 -0.12 17.51
C THR A 247 21.10 -1.32 18.06
N ALA A 248 20.57 -2.07 19.04
CA ALA A 248 21.22 -3.27 19.55
C ALA A 248 21.21 -4.40 18.50
N ARG A 249 20.13 -4.55 17.72
CA ARG A 249 20.12 -5.53 16.62
C ARG A 249 21.06 -5.10 15.48
N ARG A 250 21.09 -3.82 15.14
CA ARG A 250 22.06 -3.24 14.19
C ARG A 250 23.50 -3.49 14.65
N ALA A 251 23.83 -3.19 15.90
CA ALA A 251 25.16 -3.46 16.47
C ALA A 251 25.52 -4.95 16.44
N LEU A 252 24.54 -5.85 16.63
CA LEU A 252 24.74 -7.29 16.49
C LEU A 252 25.04 -7.67 15.03
N ASP A 253 24.17 -7.29 14.10
CA ASP A 253 24.27 -7.67 12.69
C ASP A 253 25.50 -7.01 12.01
N ASP A 254 25.88 -5.78 12.37
CA ASP A 254 27.12 -5.10 11.94
C ASP A 254 28.37 -5.78 12.52
N TRP A 255 28.37 -6.15 13.80
CA TRP A 255 29.50 -6.86 14.44
C TRP A 255 29.76 -8.21 13.77
N TRP A 256 28.70 -8.98 13.48
CA TRP A 256 28.81 -10.21 12.68
C TRP A 256 29.28 -9.96 11.24
N GLY A 257 28.93 -8.81 10.65
CA GLY A 257 29.43 -8.37 9.35
C GLY A 257 30.95 -8.12 9.32
N THR A 258 31.56 -7.74 10.45
CA THR A 258 33.01 -7.54 10.58
C THR A 258 33.82 -8.80 10.91
N LEU A 259 33.15 -9.93 11.14
CA LEU A 259 33.77 -11.24 11.46
C LEU A 259 33.84 -12.17 10.24
N ARG A 260 33.69 -11.64 9.02
CA ARG A 260 33.81 -12.34 7.73
C ARG A 260 34.74 -11.59 6.78
#